data_AF-A0A8T6CED1-F1
#
_entry.id   AF-A0A8T6CED1-F1
#
_cell.length_a   1.000
_cell.length_b   1.000
_cell.length_c   1.000
_cell.angle_alpha   90.00
_cell.angle_beta   90.00
_cell.angle_gamma   90.00
#
_symmetry.space_group_name_H-M   'P 1'
#
loop_
_entity.id
_entity.type
_entity.pdbx_description
1 polymer ?
#
loop_
_entity_poly.entity_id
_entity_poly.type
_entity_poly.pdbx_seq_one_letter_code
_entity_poly.pdbx_strand_id
1 'polypeptide(L)'
;MVAFAVQSLLVKHRLPDPSLADDMEAYLGHGHPAVALFRRARQPNAASNDIYDELAALLPHFAGRNAPSPELLWLASARLLDWCQQSLYAPVALPHLSGWLRKRWRRAVQTQRAVLLAPRHSVPPIERTLDSEMDGTRFAANLLLAAVDAVNMTLSADYRASLSELAGTGSQ
;
A
#
# COMPACT_ATOMS: atom_id res chain seq x y z
N MET A 1 -12.77 7.14 3.44
CA MET A 1 -13.74 6.15 2.91
C MET A 1 -13.08 5.02 2.12
N VAL A 2 -12.09 5.28 1.25
CA VAL A 2 -11.23 4.24 0.63
C VAL A 2 -10.51 3.36 1.68
N ALA A 3 -10.19 3.94 2.83
CA ALA A 3 -9.65 3.25 4.01
C ALA A 3 -10.45 2.01 4.46
N PHE A 4 -11.78 1.99 4.31
CA PHE A 4 -12.59 0.82 4.67
C PHE A 4 -12.45 -0.31 3.63
N ALA A 5 -12.37 0.04 2.34
CA ALA A 5 -12.08 -0.93 1.28
C ALA A 5 -10.68 -1.51 1.44
N VAL A 6 -9.69 -0.65 1.69
CA VAL A 6 -8.33 -1.04 2.06
C VAL A 6 -8.36 -1.93 3.31
N GLN A 7 -9.01 -1.53 4.40
CA GLN A 7 -9.11 -2.36 5.62
C GLN A 7 -9.73 -3.74 5.33
N SER A 8 -10.79 -3.79 4.53
CA SER A 8 -11.44 -5.04 4.13
C SER A 8 -10.50 -5.95 3.32
N LEU A 9 -9.68 -5.37 2.45
CA LEU A 9 -8.64 -6.04 1.66
C LEU A 9 -7.42 -6.48 2.50
N LEU A 10 -7.06 -5.71 3.51
CA LEU A 10 -5.91 -5.98 4.38
C LEU A 10 -6.24 -7.04 5.45
N VAL A 11 -7.49 -7.09 5.92
CA VAL A 11 -7.93 -7.98 7.01
C VAL A 11 -8.35 -9.37 6.51
N LYS A 12 -8.98 -9.48 5.33
CA LYS A 12 -9.36 -10.78 4.74
C LYS A 12 -8.45 -11.12 3.56
N HIS A 13 -7.61 -12.14 3.72
CA HIS A 13 -6.68 -12.67 2.70
C HIS A 13 -7.35 -13.35 1.47
N ARG A 14 -8.53 -12.90 1.06
CA ARG A 14 -9.21 -13.35 -0.17
C ARG A 14 -9.76 -12.10 -0.84
N LEU A 15 -9.79 -12.06 -2.18
CA LEU A 15 -10.67 -11.13 -2.90
C LEU A 15 -12.01 -11.14 -2.16
N PRO A 16 -12.59 -9.99 -1.83
CA PRO A 16 -13.74 -9.98 -0.98
C PRO A 16 -14.85 -10.82 -1.61
N ASP A 17 -15.53 -11.56 -0.74
CA ASP A 17 -16.75 -12.29 -1.05
C ASP A 17 -17.62 -11.45 -2.00
N PRO A 18 -18.17 -12.01 -3.10
CA PRO A 18 -19.11 -11.28 -3.94
C PRO A 18 -20.21 -10.58 -3.15
N SER A 19 -20.60 -11.13 -2.00
CA SER A 19 -21.58 -10.49 -1.11
C SER A 19 -21.09 -9.19 -0.49
N LEU A 20 -19.78 -8.98 -0.29
CA LEU A 20 -19.28 -7.80 0.43
C LEU A 20 -19.58 -6.51 -0.32
N ALA A 21 -19.50 -6.53 -1.66
CA ALA A 21 -19.87 -5.35 -2.45
C ALA A 21 -21.36 -5.02 -2.30
N ASP A 22 -22.21 -6.04 -2.21
CA ASP A 22 -23.66 -5.90 -2.04
C ASP A 22 -24.00 -5.50 -0.59
N ASP A 23 -23.30 -6.04 0.41
CA ASP A 23 -23.39 -5.69 1.83
C ASP A 23 -22.94 -4.24 2.07
N MET A 24 -21.85 -3.83 1.41
CA MET A 24 -21.36 -2.45 1.45
C MET A 24 -22.30 -1.50 0.73
N GLU A 25 -22.96 -1.91 -0.34
CA GLU A 25 -23.98 -1.11 -1.01
C GLU A 25 -25.23 -0.95 -0.16
N ALA A 26 -25.67 -2.02 0.51
CA ALA A 26 -26.78 -1.98 1.46
C ALA A 26 -26.48 -1.05 2.65
N TYR A 27 -25.22 -0.98 3.09
CA TYR A 27 -24.81 -0.16 4.24
C TYR A 27 -24.44 1.29 3.89
N LEU A 28 -23.74 1.50 2.77
CA LEU A 28 -23.15 2.81 2.39
C LEU A 28 -23.96 3.53 1.31
N GLY A 29 -24.95 2.85 0.72
CA GLY A 29 -25.78 3.38 -0.36
C GLY A 29 -25.24 3.11 -1.76
N HIS A 30 -26.17 3.07 -2.71
CA HIS A 30 -25.89 2.88 -4.14
C HIS A 30 -25.02 4.02 -4.67
N GLY A 31 -23.95 3.70 -5.41
CA GLY A 31 -23.03 4.69 -5.98
C GLY A 31 -21.93 5.19 -5.04
N HIS A 32 -21.80 4.61 -3.84
CA HIS A 32 -20.73 4.95 -2.92
C HIS A 32 -19.33 4.59 -3.48
N PRO A 33 -18.30 5.47 -3.38
CA PRO A 33 -17.00 5.25 -4.03
C PRO A 33 -16.29 3.94 -3.66
N ALA A 34 -16.48 3.47 -2.42
CA ALA A 34 -15.92 2.18 -1.98
C ALA A 34 -16.57 0.97 -2.68
N VAL A 35 -17.87 1.03 -2.98
CA VAL A 35 -18.61 0.00 -3.72
C VAL A 35 -18.17 0.01 -5.19
N ALA A 36 -18.02 1.21 -5.76
CA ALA A 36 -17.50 1.39 -7.12
C ALA A 36 -16.10 0.78 -7.27
N LEU A 37 -15.19 1.06 -6.33
CA LEU A 37 -13.85 0.48 -6.30
C LEU A 37 -13.88 -1.06 -6.25
N PHE A 38 -14.73 -1.65 -5.39
CA PHE A 38 -14.85 -3.11 -5.28
C PHE A 38 -15.43 -3.77 -6.53
N ARG A 39 -16.44 -3.15 -7.16
CA ARG A 39 -16.99 -3.65 -8.42
C ARG A 39 -15.98 -3.56 -9.55
N ARG A 40 -15.20 -2.47 -9.59
CA ARG A 40 -14.17 -2.22 -10.60
C ARG A 40 -12.97 -3.16 -10.48
N ALA A 41 -12.55 -3.49 -9.25
CA ALA A 41 -11.58 -4.53 -8.94
C ALA A 41 -11.86 -5.89 -9.60
N ARG A 42 -13.14 -6.17 -9.87
CA ARG A 42 -13.63 -7.42 -10.47
C ARG A 42 -13.71 -7.35 -12.00
N GLN A 43 -13.53 -6.19 -12.60
CA GLN A 43 -13.62 -5.95 -14.05
C GLN A 43 -12.34 -5.27 -14.56
N PRO A 44 -11.21 -6.00 -14.67
CA PRO A 44 -9.89 -5.43 -14.96
C PRO A 44 -9.71 -4.85 -16.38
N ASN A 45 -10.73 -4.84 -17.23
CA ASN A 45 -10.63 -4.46 -18.65
C ASN A 45 -11.26 -3.10 -19.02
N ALA A 46 -11.72 -2.30 -18.07
CA ALA A 46 -12.22 -0.96 -18.38
C ALA A 46 -11.06 0.04 -18.37
N ALA A 47 -10.53 0.39 -19.54
CA ALA A 47 -9.57 1.49 -19.68
C ALA A 47 -10.23 2.82 -19.24
N SER A 48 -9.86 3.33 -18.07
CA SER A 48 -10.12 4.72 -17.68
C SER A 48 -8.91 5.32 -16.95
N ASN A 49 -8.70 6.62 -17.14
CA ASN A 49 -7.62 7.43 -16.54
C ASN A 49 -7.90 7.77 -15.06
N ASP A 50 -8.62 6.90 -14.34
CA ASP A 50 -9.06 7.18 -12.98
C ASP A 50 -8.17 6.47 -11.96
N ILE A 51 -7.86 7.13 -10.85
CA ILE A 51 -7.04 6.60 -9.76
C ILE A 51 -7.62 5.29 -9.19
N TYR A 52 -8.93 5.07 -9.35
CA TYR A 52 -9.63 3.84 -9.00
C TYR A 52 -9.28 2.64 -9.90
N ASP A 53 -8.80 2.86 -11.13
CA ASP A 53 -8.34 1.80 -12.03
C ASP A 53 -6.89 1.37 -11.75
N GLU A 54 -6.00 2.32 -11.45
CA GLU A 54 -4.67 2.00 -10.91
C GLU A 54 -4.82 1.14 -9.64
N LEU A 55 -5.78 1.51 -8.79
CA LEU A 55 -6.21 0.75 -7.63
C LEU A 55 -6.67 -0.66 -7.95
N ALA A 56 -7.68 -0.78 -8.81
CA ALA A 56 -8.27 -2.05 -9.22
C ALA A 56 -7.23 -3.00 -9.82
N ALA A 57 -6.25 -2.47 -10.57
CA ALA A 57 -5.14 -3.24 -11.12
C ALA A 57 -4.20 -3.79 -10.05
N LEU A 58 -4.05 -3.10 -8.91
CA LEU A 58 -3.22 -3.57 -7.80
C LEU A 58 -3.93 -4.64 -6.94
N LEU A 59 -5.28 -4.65 -6.89
CA LEU A 59 -6.11 -5.56 -6.06
C LEU A 59 -5.84 -7.05 -6.27
N PRO A 60 -5.66 -7.57 -7.48
CA PRO A 60 -5.24 -8.95 -7.71
C PRO A 60 -3.89 -9.31 -7.06
N HIS A 61 -2.95 -8.37 -6.91
CA HIS A 61 -1.67 -8.61 -6.23
C HIS A 61 -1.80 -8.60 -4.70
N PHE A 62 -2.77 -7.84 -4.18
CA PHE A 62 -3.15 -7.88 -2.78
C PHE A 62 -3.85 -9.20 -2.43
N ALA A 63 -4.64 -9.77 -3.33
CA ALA A 63 -5.44 -10.97 -3.07
C ALA A 63 -4.87 -12.29 -3.65
N GLY A 64 -3.89 -12.23 -4.55
CA GLY A 64 -3.39 -13.36 -5.34
C GLY A 64 -2.19 -14.12 -4.77
N ARG A 65 -1.96 -15.31 -5.33
CA ARG A 65 -0.88 -16.26 -4.98
C ARG A 65 0.53 -15.77 -5.39
N ASN A 66 0.62 -14.83 -6.33
CA ASN A 66 1.88 -14.31 -6.86
C ASN A 66 2.32 -13.06 -6.08
N ALA A 67 3.55 -13.07 -5.57
CA ALA A 67 4.12 -11.89 -4.93
C ALA A 67 4.33 -10.79 -5.98
N PRO A 68 3.88 -9.54 -5.75
CA PRO A 68 4.18 -8.43 -6.66
C PRO A 68 5.69 -8.24 -6.81
N SER A 69 6.13 -7.62 -7.92
CA SER A 69 7.52 -7.16 -8.01
C SER A 69 7.79 -6.13 -6.91
N PRO A 70 9.05 -5.98 -6.46
CA PRO A 70 9.40 -4.97 -5.45
C PRO A 70 8.99 -3.54 -5.85
N GLU A 71 9.11 -3.19 -7.13
CA GLU A 71 8.69 -1.90 -7.68
C GLU A 71 7.18 -1.68 -7.53
N LEU A 72 6.37 -2.68 -7.91
CA LEU A 72 4.92 -2.61 -7.78
C LEU A 72 4.51 -2.57 -6.31
N LEU A 73 5.22 -3.31 -5.44
CA LEU A 73 5.01 -3.28 -4.00
C LEU A 73 5.30 -1.88 -3.44
N TRP A 74 6.36 -1.22 -3.88
CA TRP A 74 6.69 0.14 -3.48
C TRP A 74 5.62 1.13 -3.92
N LEU A 75 5.21 1.09 -5.18
CA LEU A 75 4.17 1.98 -5.71
C LEU A 75 2.85 1.80 -4.95
N ALA A 76 2.43 0.55 -4.73
CA ALA A 76 1.25 0.23 -3.95
C ALA A 76 1.35 0.75 -2.51
N SER A 77 2.52 0.61 -1.88
CA SER A 77 2.79 1.09 -0.52
C SER A 77 2.65 2.62 -0.43
N ALA A 78 3.21 3.35 -1.41
CA ALA A 78 3.16 4.81 -1.49
C ALA A 78 1.73 5.32 -1.64
N ARG A 79 0.99 4.77 -2.62
CA ARG A 79 -0.42 5.15 -2.86
C ARG A 79 -1.32 4.88 -1.65
N LEU A 80 -1.13 3.74 -0.98
CA LEU A 80 -1.89 3.41 0.22
C LEU A 80 -1.60 4.38 1.38
N LEU A 81 -0.35 4.81 1.54
CA LEU A 81 0.01 5.82 2.53
C LEU A 81 -0.67 7.16 2.21
N ASP A 82 -0.55 7.64 0.97
CA ASP A 82 -1.14 8.90 0.52
C ASP A 82 -2.65 8.96 0.81
N TRP A 83 -3.39 7.87 0.55
CA TRP A 83 -4.81 7.83 0.86
C TRP A 83 -5.12 7.72 2.34
N CYS A 84 -4.28 7.01 3.10
CA CYS A 84 -4.46 7.01 4.54
C CYS A 84 -4.32 8.44 5.07
N GLN A 85 -3.37 9.24 4.58
CA GLN A 85 -3.24 10.65 4.98
C GLN A 85 -4.48 11.50 4.63
N GLN A 86 -5.11 11.23 3.48
CA GLN A 86 -6.29 11.98 3.03
C GLN A 86 -7.61 11.49 3.64
N SER A 87 -7.60 10.41 4.42
CA SER A 87 -8.81 9.76 4.92
C SER A 87 -9.09 10.15 6.37
N LEU A 88 -10.33 10.53 6.67
CA LEU A 88 -10.82 10.71 8.05
C LEU A 88 -10.68 9.44 8.94
N TYR A 89 -10.50 8.28 8.30
CA TYR A 89 -10.31 6.99 8.99
C TYR A 89 -8.83 6.58 9.11
N ALA A 90 -7.89 7.50 8.88
CA ALA A 90 -6.46 7.24 9.02
C ALA A 90 -6.11 6.53 10.35
N PRO A 91 -6.63 6.93 11.53
CA PRO A 91 -6.28 6.31 12.80
C PRO A 91 -6.61 4.81 12.86
N VAL A 92 -7.64 4.37 12.13
CA VAL A 92 -8.08 2.97 12.08
C VAL A 92 -7.32 2.20 10.99
N ALA A 93 -7.08 2.81 9.84
CA ALA A 93 -6.47 2.13 8.69
C ALA A 93 -4.95 1.98 8.80
N LEU A 94 -4.27 2.96 9.41
CA LEU A 94 -2.81 3.01 9.47
C LEU A 94 -2.18 1.80 10.18
N PRO A 95 -2.67 1.31 11.34
CA PRO A 95 -2.13 0.10 11.96
C PRO A 95 -2.25 -1.14 11.06
N HIS A 96 -3.36 -1.27 10.34
CA HIS A 96 -3.57 -2.37 9.40
C HIS A 96 -2.63 -2.26 8.19
N LEU A 97 -2.43 -1.05 7.67
CA LEU A 97 -1.46 -0.79 6.61
C LEU A 97 -0.05 -1.18 7.05
N SER A 98 0.39 -0.78 8.24
CA SER A 98 1.70 -1.15 8.77
C SER A 98 1.88 -2.66 8.87
N GLY A 99 0.89 -3.37 9.42
CA GLY A 99 0.93 -4.84 9.53
C GLY A 99 1.06 -5.52 8.17
N TRP A 100 0.32 -5.02 7.17
CA TRP A 100 0.42 -5.52 5.80
C TRP A 100 1.76 -5.22 5.15
N LEU A 101 2.25 -3.99 5.28
CA LEU A 101 3.55 -3.55 4.76
C LEU A 101 4.67 -4.40 5.33
N ARG A 102 4.69 -4.63 6.66
CA ARG A 102 5.67 -5.51 7.32
C ARG A 102 5.67 -6.90 6.69
N LYS A 103 4.49 -7.51 6.58
CA LYS A 103 4.35 -8.86 6.03
C LYS A 103 4.86 -8.94 4.59
N ARG A 104 4.50 -7.96 3.75
CA ARG A 104 4.83 -7.98 2.32
C ARG A 104 6.30 -7.67 2.05
N TRP A 105 6.84 -6.63 2.68
CA TRP A 105 8.23 -6.25 2.51
C TRP A 105 9.19 -7.28 3.12
N ARG A 106 8.84 -7.88 4.27
CA ARG A 106 9.61 -9.01 4.81
C ARG A 106 9.65 -10.18 3.83
N ARG A 107 8.52 -10.52 3.20
CA ARG A 107 8.48 -11.56 2.15
C ARG A 107 9.28 -11.16 0.91
N ALA A 108 9.20 -9.91 0.45
CA ALA A 108 9.95 -9.43 -0.70
C ALA A 108 11.47 -9.53 -0.44
N VAL A 109 11.94 -9.06 0.71
CA VAL A 109 13.36 -9.16 1.10
C VAL A 109 13.83 -10.62 1.21
N GLN A 110 12.99 -11.53 1.69
CA GLN A 110 13.35 -12.94 1.83
C GLN A 110 13.33 -13.73 0.51
N THR A 111 12.32 -13.50 -0.33
CA THR A 111 12.05 -14.33 -1.52
C THR A 111 12.50 -13.70 -2.84
N GLN A 112 12.69 -12.39 -2.85
CA GLN A 112 12.99 -11.59 -4.05
C GLN A 112 14.29 -10.78 -3.90
N ARG A 113 15.18 -11.17 -2.96
CA ARG A 113 16.43 -10.44 -2.70
C ARG A 113 17.29 -10.22 -3.94
N ALA A 114 17.33 -11.21 -4.84
CA ALA A 114 18.15 -11.18 -6.04
C ALA A 114 17.67 -10.18 -7.10
N VAL A 115 16.40 -9.75 -7.04
CA VAL A 115 15.84 -8.75 -7.97
C VAL A 115 15.82 -7.33 -7.38
N LEU A 116 16.21 -7.16 -6.12
CA LEU A 116 16.40 -5.84 -5.52
C LEU A 116 17.72 -5.23 -6.02
N LEU A 117 17.72 -3.93 -6.28
CA LEU A 117 18.93 -3.22 -6.70
C LEU A 117 19.93 -3.14 -5.53
N ALA A 118 21.19 -3.49 -5.78
CA ALA A 118 22.29 -3.43 -4.81
C ALA A 118 21.91 -4.01 -3.41
N PRO A 119 21.51 -5.28 -3.30
CA PRO A 119 20.86 -5.83 -2.10
C PRO A 119 21.79 -5.92 -0.87
N ARG A 120 23.10 -5.72 -1.04
CA ARG A 120 24.03 -5.56 0.09
C ARG A 120 23.92 -4.18 0.76
N HIS A 121 23.48 -3.17 0.01
CA HIS A 121 23.33 -1.79 0.47
C HIS A 121 21.88 -1.41 0.76
N SER A 122 20.95 -1.84 -0.09
CA SER A 122 19.54 -1.39 -0.03
C SER A 122 18.68 -2.19 0.96
N VAL A 123 19.01 -3.46 1.21
CA VAL A 123 18.21 -4.32 2.11
C VAL A 123 18.41 -4.03 3.60
N PRO A 124 19.63 -3.81 4.12
CA PRO A 124 19.82 -3.57 5.56
C PRO A 124 19.01 -2.37 6.12
N PRO A 125 18.84 -1.24 5.40
CA PRO A 125 17.88 -0.19 5.79
C PRO A 125 16.43 -0.69 5.87
N ILE A 126 15.98 -1.49 4.91
CA ILE A 126 14.61 -2.04 4.89
C ILE A 126 14.40 -2.95 6.11
N GLU A 127 15.31 -3.90 6.35
CA GLU A 127 15.24 -4.83 7.49
C GLU A 127 15.20 -4.08 8.83
N ARG A 128 16.07 -3.06 9.01
CA ARG A 128 16.03 -2.21 10.21
C ARG A 128 14.69 -1.53 10.43
N THR A 129 14.06 -1.01 9.37
CA THR A 129 12.72 -0.42 9.49
C THR A 129 11.67 -1.48 9.80
N LEU A 130 11.74 -2.65 9.16
CA LEU A 130 10.82 -3.77 9.38
C LEU A 130 10.88 -4.37 10.78
N ASP A 131 11.99 -4.19 11.48
CA ASP A 131 12.20 -4.69 12.85
C ASP A 131 12.04 -3.59 13.91
N SER A 132 11.87 -2.33 13.51
CA SER A 132 11.57 -1.23 14.43
C SER A 132 10.20 -1.38 15.10
N GLU A 133 10.02 -0.76 16.27
CA GLU A 133 8.71 -0.68 16.96
C GLU A 133 7.78 0.42 16.41
N MET A 134 8.21 1.14 15.35
CA MET A 134 7.41 2.22 14.77
C MET A 134 6.10 1.70 14.16
N ASP A 135 5.03 2.49 14.23
CA ASP A 135 3.76 2.16 13.57
C ASP A 135 3.16 3.39 12.86
N GLY A 136 2.03 3.16 12.19
CA GLY A 136 1.26 4.09 11.39
C GLY A 136 2.06 4.82 10.32
N THR A 137 1.74 6.10 10.15
CA THR A 137 2.34 6.98 9.14
C THR A 137 3.87 6.98 9.19
N ARG A 138 4.44 7.08 10.39
CA ARG A 138 5.89 7.18 10.59
C ARG A 138 6.60 5.92 10.09
N PHE A 139 6.07 4.74 10.43
CA PHE A 139 6.60 3.48 9.94
C PHE A 139 6.53 3.37 8.41
N ALA A 140 5.36 3.65 7.82
CA ALA A 140 5.15 3.53 6.40
C ALA A 140 6.08 4.46 5.60
N ALA A 141 6.24 5.71 6.04
CA ALA A 141 7.13 6.68 5.41
C ALA A 141 8.61 6.27 5.49
N ASN A 142 9.07 5.83 6.67
CA ASN A 142 10.44 5.31 6.84
C ASN A 142 10.70 4.09 5.96
N LEU A 143 9.70 3.21 5.80
CA LEU A 143 9.84 2.02 4.96
C LEU A 143 9.96 2.38 3.48
N LEU A 144 9.15 3.33 3.00
CA LEU A 144 9.21 3.83 1.62
C LEU A 144 10.55 4.48 1.30
N LEU A 145 11.06 5.33 2.21
CA LEU A 145 12.38 5.95 2.09
C LEU A 145 13.51 4.92 2.10
N ALA A 146 13.43 3.90 2.96
CA ALA A 146 14.44 2.84 3.01
C ALA A 146 14.41 1.94 1.76
N ALA A 147 13.24 1.76 1.15
CA ALA A 147 13.06 0.85 0.03
C ALA A 147 13.28 1.47 -1.35
N VAL A 148 13.32 2.81 -1.46
CA VAL A 148 13.40 3.52 -2.74
C VAL A 148 14.61 3.10 -3.58
N ASP A 149 15.78 2.98 -2.95
CA ASP A 149 17.02 2.60 -3.62
C ASP A 149 17.01 1.12 -4.03
N ALA A 150 16.21 0.29 -3.36
CA ALA A 150 16.09 -1.13 -3.66
C ALA A 150 15.24 -1.40 -4.92
N VAL A 151 14.44 -0.42 -5.35
CA VAL A 151 13.51 -0.52 -6.49
C VAL A 151 13.86 0.42 -7.64
N ASN A 152 15.05 1.03 -7.62
CA ASN A 152 15.54 1.95 -8.64
C ASN A 152 14.55 3.09 -9.00
N MET A 153 13.84 3.61 -8.02
CA MET A 153 12.89 4.71 -8.23
C MET A 153 13.52 6.06 -7.90
N THR A 154 13.35 7.03 -8.79
CA THR A 154 13.72 8.42 -8.53
C THR A 154 12.51 9.17 -7.98
N LEU A 155 12.60 9.66 -6.75
CA LEU A 155 11.57 10.53 -6.16
C LEU A 155 11.84 11.98 -6.54
N SER A 156 10.78 12.74 -6.79
CA SER A 156 10.89 14.20 -6.82
C SER A 156 11.37 14.71 -5.45
N ALA A 157 12.04 15.87 -5.45
CA ALA A 157 12.51 16.51 -4.22
C ALA A 157 11.35 16.75 -3.25
N ASP A 158 10.22 17.23 -3.76
CA ASP A 158 9.02 17.52 -2.97
C ASP A 158 8.43 16.27 -2.32
N TYR A 159 8.33 15.16 -3.06
CA TYR A 159 7.78 13.92 -2.50
C TYR A 159 8.73 13.31 -1.47
N ARG A 160 10.04 13.39 -1.70
CA ARG A 160 11.05 12.97 -0.71
C ARG A 160 10.98 13.82 0.55
N ALA A 161 10.80 15.14 0.43
CA ALA A 161 10.61 16.03 1.56
C ALA A 161 9.33 15.66 2.35
N SER A 162 8.21 15.47 1.66
CA SER A 162 6.95 15.05 2.28
C SER A 162 7.09 13.72 3.04
N LEU A 163 7.70 12.69 2.43
CA LEU A 163 7.97 11.44 3.15
C LEU A 163 8.91 11.63 4.34
N SER A 164 9.89 12.53 4.25
CA SER A 164 10.81 12.81 5.34
C SER A 164 10.12 13.51 6.51
N GLU A 165 9.21 14.45 6.25
CA GLU A 165 8.35 15.06 7.26
C GLU A 165 7.48 14.00 7.95
N LEU A 166 6.79 13.15 7.18
CA LEU A 166 5.97 12.05 7.72
C LEU A 166 6.79 11.03 8.51
N ALA A 167 8.04 10.81 8.13
CA ALA A 167 8.98 9.93 8.84
C ALA A 167 9.50 10.53 10.17
N GLY A 168 9.27 11.83 10.40
CA GLY A 168 9.85 12.58 11.51
C GLY A 168 11.34 12.83 11.36
N THR A 169 11.84 12.85 10.12
CA THR A 169 13.24 13.11 9.75
C THR A 169 13.41 14.41 8.95
N GLY A 170 12.33 15.14 8.70
CA GLY A 170 12.37 16.51 8.18
C GLY A 170 12.89 17.45 9.27
N SER A 171 14.10 17.95 9.09
CA SER A 171 14.70 18.96 9.97
C SER A 171 13.95 20.30 9.83
N GLN A 172 13.78 20.97 10.97
CA GLN A 172 13.57 22.43 11.05
C GLN A 172 14.73 23.19 10.39
#